data_AF-D3SNC5-F1
#
_entry.id   AF-D3SNC5-F1
#
_cell.length_a   1.000
_cell.length_b   1.000
_cell.length_c   1.000
_cell.angle_alpha   90.00
_cell.angle_beta   90.00
_cell.angle_gamma   90.00
#
_symmetry.space_group_name_H-M   'P 1'
#
loop_
_entity.id
_entity.type
_entity.pdbx_description
1 polymer ?
#
loop_
_entity_poly.entity_id
_entity_poly.type
_entity_poly.pdbx_seq_one_letter_code
_entity_poly.pdbx_strand_id
1 'polypeptide(L)' 'MDELFKKLEMDLQDPFKPDAVLQDLEELMRSIPHMKEEDRKKLLEMMPTIRAWVERNYRIALGWLESLQKTLRIDMKV' A
#
# COMPACT_ATOMS: atom_id res chain seq x y z
N MET A 1 11.76 5.64 12.58
CA MET A 1 11.90 5.58 11.11
C MET A 1 12.11 4.16 10.63
N ASP A 2 13.18 3.47 11.02
CA ASP A 2 13.40 2.08 10.57
C ASP A 2 12.24 1.12 10.97
N GLU A 3 11.62 1.31 12.14
CA GLU A 3 10.42 0.55 12.54
C GLU A 3 9.20 0.84 11.65
N LEU A 4 8.97 2.11 11.30
CA LEU A 4 7.87 2.52 10.41
C LEU A 4 8.07 1.92 9.01
N PHE A 5 9.30 1.91 8.49
CA PHE A 5 9.61 1.29 7.21
C PHE A 5 9.39 -0.22 7.19
N LYS A 6 9.82 -0.93 8.25
CA LYS A 6 9.56 -2.37 8.39
C LYS A 6 8.08 -2.69 8.48
N LYS A 7 7.34 -1.90 9.26
CA LYS A 7 5.90 -2.06 9.41
C LYS A 7 5.18 -1.86 8.07
N LEU A 8 5.48 -0.77 7.37
CA LEU A 8 4.92 -0.48 6.05
C LEU A 8 5.23 -1.60 5.05
N GLU A 9 6.44 -2.14 5.04
CA GLU A 9 6.81 -3.27 4.17
C GLU A 9 6.02 -4.54 4.49
N MET A 10 5.76 -4.83 5.77
CA MET A 10 4.94 -5.98 6.17
C MET A 10 3.47 -5.79 5.79
N ASP A 11 2.90 -4.61 6.06
CA ASP A 11 1.49 -4.34 5.78
C ASP A 11 1.22 -4.27 4.28
N LEU A 12 2.17 -3.77 3.48
CA LEU A 12 2.09 -3.78 2.01
C LEU A 12 2.08 -5.18 1.39
N GLN A 13 2.54 -6.21 2.10
CA GLN A 13 2.48 -7.59 1.59
C GLN A 13 1.08 -8.22 1.74
N ASP A 14 0.21 -7.62 2.55
CA ASP A 14 -1.16 -8.08 2.77
C ASP A 14 -2.16 -7.24 1.94
N PRO A 15 -2.71 -7.78 0.84
CA PRO A 15 -3.65 -7.04 -0.01
C PRO A 15 -5.00 -6.78 0.67
N PHE A 16 -5.28 -7.36 1.84
CA PHE A 16 -6.54 -7.21 2.57
C PHE A 16 -6.45 -6.29 3.78
N LYS A 17 -5.36 -5.53 3.92
CA LYS A 17 -5.19 -4.50 4.97
C LYS A 17 -4.95 -3.10 4.42
N PRO A 18 -5.81 -2.58 3.51
CA PRO A 18 -5.61 -1.27 2.90
C PRO A 18 -5.62 -0.13 3.94
N ASP A 19 -6.42 -0.26 5.01
CA ASP A 19 -6.54 0.78 6.04
C ASP A 19 -5.26 0.93 6.86
N ALA A 20 -4.59 -0.18 7.20
CA ALA A 20 -3.32 -0.15 7.93
C ALA A 20 -2.20 0.49 7.08
N VAL A 21 -2.12 0.09 5.80
CA VAL A 21 -1.18 0.69 4.85
C VAL A 21 -1.44 2.19 4.68
N LEU A 22 -2.70 2.61 4.60
CA LEU A 22 -3.06 4.02 4.46
C LEU A 22 -2.63 4.84 5.69
N GLN A 23 -2.90 4.33 6.90
CA GLN A 23 -2.48 4.99 8.15
C GLN A 23 -0.96 5.16 8.21
N ASP A 24 -0.20 4.13 7.85
CA ASP A 24 1.26 4.17 7.87
C ASP A 24 1.82 5.14 6.82
N LEU A 25 1.21 5.20 5.63
CA LEU A 25 1.57 6.17 4.59
C LEU A 25 1.25 7.61 5.01
N GLU A 26 0.12 7.84 5.69
CA GLU A 26 -0.22 9.16 6.21
C GLU A 26 0.75 9.63 7.31
N GLU A 27 1.11 8.73 8.24
CA GLU A 27 2.12 9.00 9.27
C GLU A 27 3.47 9.32 8.63
N LEU A 28 3.86 8.54 7.62
CA LEU A 28 5.06 8.76 6.84
C LEU A 28 5.05 10.15 6.20
N MET A 29 3.98 10.54 5.50
CA MET A 29 3.85 11.85 4.88
C MET A 29 3.98 13.01 5.88
N ARG A 30 3.39 12.89 7.08
CA ARG A 30 3.51 13.89 8.15
C ARG A 30 4.93 14.00 8.70
N SER A 31 5.68 12.90 8.65
CA SER A 31 7.06 12.86 9.14
C SER A 31 8.10 13.41 8.15
N ILE A 32 7.84 13.40 6.83
CA ILE A 32 8.77 13.84 5.77
C ILE A 32 9.43 15.21 6.04
N PRO A 33 8.70 16.28 6.45
CA PRO A 33 9.30 17.59 6.71
C PRO A 33 10.35 17.57 7.82
N HIS A 34 10.27 16.60 8.74
CA HIS A 34 11.10 16.48 9.92
C HIS A 34 12.17 15.38 9.78
N MET A 35 12.21 14.67 8.64
CA MET A 35 13.18 13.61 8.41
C MET A 35 14.60 14.15 8.23
N LYS A 36 15.57 13.35 8.67
CA LYS A 36 16.98 13.56 8.34
C LYS A 36 17.23 13.22 6.87
N GLU A 37 18.29 13.78 6.31
CA GLU A 37 18.73 13.54 4.93
C GLU A 37 18.85 12.04 4.59
N GLU A 38 19.42 11.27 5.53
CA GLU A 38 19.64 9.82 5.39
C GLU A 38 18.32 9.05 5.29
N ASP A 39 17.34 9.40 6.13
CA ASP A 39 16.02 8.77 6.13
C ASP A 39 15.25 9.13 4.86
N ARG A 40 15.40 10.37 4.36
CA ARG A 40 14.82 10.78 3.06
C ARG A 40 15.40 10.00 1.89
N LYS A 41 16.71 9.75 1.89
CA LYS A 41 17.36 8.91 0.88
C LYS A 41 16.84 7.48 0.91
N LYS A 42 16.78 6.86 2.10
CA LYS A 42 16.18 5.53 2.27
C LYS A 42 14.74 5.48 1.77
N LEU A 43 13.92 6.48 2.11
CA LEU A 43 12.54 6.56 1.63
C LEU A 43 12.49 6.60 0.10
N LEU A 44 13.31 7.44 -0.55
CA LEU A 44 13.39 7.52 -2.01
C LEU A 44 13.76 6.17 -2.65
N GLU A 45 14.70 5.43 -2.05
CA GLU A 45 15.08 4.08 -2.48
C GLU A 45 13.95 3.06 -2.31
N MET A 46 13.09 3.21 -1.30
CA MET A 46 11.95 2.33 -1.04
C MET A 46 10.72 2.64 -1.90
N MET A 47 10.56 3.86 -2.41
CA MET A 47 9.38 4.30 -3.17
C MET A 47 8.99 3.37 -4.34
N PRO A 48 9.92 2.84 -5.16
CA PRO A 48 9.58 1.89 -6.22
C PRO A 48 8.94 0.61 -5.69
N THR A 49 9.46 0.08 -4.58
CA THR A 49 8.93 -1.12 -3.91
C THR A 49 7.53 -0.86 -3.36
N ILE A 50 7.32 0.28 -2.71
CA ILE A 50 6.01 0.69 -2.19
C ILE A 50 4.99 0.75 -3.34
N ARG A 51 5.34 1.41 -4.45
CA ARG A 51 4.47 1.48 -5.63
C ARG A 51 4.11 0.10 -6.17
N ALA A 52 5.11 -0.78 -6.33
CA ALA A 52 4.88 -2.12 -6.86
C ALA A 52 3.92 -2.95 -6.01
N TRP A 53 4.02 -2.85 -4.67
CA TRP A 53 3.10 -3.52 -3.76
C TRP A 53 1.69 -2.96 -3.83
N VAL A 54 1.53 -1.63 -3.83
CA VAL A 54 0.22 -0.99 -3.96
C VAL A 54 -0.47 -1.40 -5.26
N GLU A 55 0.24 -1.38 -6.39
CA GLU A 55 -0.30 -1.81 -7.68
C GLU A 55 -0.70 -3.29 -7.69
N ARG A 56 0.15 -4.15 -7.10
CA ARG A 56 -0.14 -5.58 -6.98
C ARG A 56 -1.39 -5.82 -6.13
N ASN A 57 -1.48 -5.16 -4.98
CA ASN A 57 -2.60 -5.33 -4.06
C ASN A 57 -3.91 -4.83 -4.67
N TYR A 58 -3.86 -3.70 -5.38
CA TYR A 58 -5.00 -3.21 -6.15
C TYR A 58 -5.49 -4.22 -7.18
N ARG A 59 -4.56 -4.82 -7.97
CA ARG A 59 -4.91 -5.86 -8.94
C ARG A 59 -5.52 -7.11 -8.29
N ILE A 60 -4.99 -7.53 -7.14
CA ILE A 60 -5.55 -8.66 -6.38
C ILE A 60 -6.98 -8.32 -5.95
N ALA A 61 -7.19 -7.20 -5.26
CA ALA A 61 -8.49 -6.79 -4.76
C ALA A 61 -9.52 -6.64 -5.90
N LEU A 62 -9.14 -6.01 -7.02
CA LEU A 62 -9.99 -5.88 -8.20
C LEU A 62 -10.34 -7.25 -8.80
N GLY A 63 -9.36 -8.15 -8.94
CA GLY A 63 -9.59 -9.51 -9.43
C GLY A 63 -10.58 -10.30 -8.56
N TRP A 64 -10.52 -10.11 -7.24
CA TRP A 64 -11.50 -10.68 -6.32
C TRP A 64 -12.91 -10.12 -6.55
N LEU A 65 -13.05 -8.80 -6.75
CA LEU A 65 -14.35 -8.18 -7.07
C LEU A 65 -14.94 -8.68 -8.39
N GLU A 66 -14.12 -8.77 -9.45
CA GLU A 66 -14.55 -9.32 -10.74
C GLU A 66 -14.97 -10.79 -10.61
N SER A 67 -14.25 -11.59 -9.82
CA SER A 67 -14.61 -12.99 -9.59
C SER A 67 -15.91 -13.12 -8.79
N LEU A 68 -16.10 -12.26 -7.79
CA LEU A 68 -17.33 -12.21 -7.01
C LEU A 68 -18.53 -11.86 -7.90
N GLN A 69 -18.37 -10.86 -8.77
CA GLN A 69 -19.37 -10.45 -9.74
C GLN A 69 -19.79 -11.62 -10.65
N LYS A 70 -18.82 -12.37 -11.20
CA LYS A 70 -19.06 -13.56 -12.02
C LYS A 70 -19.79 -14.66 -11.25
N THR A 71 -19.40 -14.88 -10.00
CA THR A 71 -19.99 -15.92 -9.13
C THR A 71 -21.44 -15.59 -8.77
N LEU A 72 -21.73 -14.32 -8.47
CA LEU A 72 -23.05 -13.86 -8.05
C LEU A 72 -23.98 -13.51 -9.22
N ARG A 73 -23.50 -13.53 -10.48
CA ARG A 73 -24.23 -13.10 -11.69
C ARG A 73 -24.80 -11.69 -11.57
N ILE A 74 -24.08 -10.79 -10.90
CA ILE A 74 -24.50 -9.41 -10.72
C ILE A 74 -23.93 -8.60 -11.90
N ASP A 75 -24.78 -8.00 -12.72
CA ASP A 75 -24.33 -6.98 -13.68
C ASP A 75 -24.16 -5.66 -12.94
N MET A 76 -22.92 -5.36 -12.52
CA MET A 76 -22.57 -4.00 -12.13
C MET A 76 -22.33 -3.18 -13.39
N LYS A 77 -23.22 -2.21 -13.68
CA LYS A 77 -22.91 -1.12 -14.62
C LYS A 77 -21.86 -0.22 -13.95
N VAL A 78 -20.61 -0.35 -14.39
CA VAL A 78 -19.54 0.62 -14.10
C VAL A 78 -19.69 1.79 -15.07
#